data_AF-A0A7W1FGB0-F1
#
_entry.id   AF-A0A7W1FGB0-F1
#
_cell.length_a   1.000
_cell.length_b   1.000
_cell.length_c   1.000
_cell.angle_alpha   90.00
_cell.angle_beta   90.00
_cell.angle_gamma   90.00
#
_symmetry.space_group_name_H-M   'P 1'
#
loop_
_entity.id
_entity.type
_entity.pdbx_description
1 polymer ?
#
loop_
_entity_poly.entity_id
_entity_poly.type
_entity_poly.pdbx_seq_one_letter_code
_entity_poly.pdbx_strand_id
1 'polypeptide(L)'
;TNAVNNDSYECVRATPKSIIKRRVFSKTNFTLQKNKDFPFEPIGFETVEFENGDKLIIENSGCENYTLIFRFQTSRFSGKSEDARFWYRAAVQLIEQTRKGLVDETNLVADGIKALNLYIKNNKTLKFDEEIDFGGTEIRDVVTLSKVKKPKGNRYKIELSFGIGPL
;
A
#
# COMPACT_ATOMS: atom_id res chain seq x y z
N THR A 1 -35.93 -28.13 -15.27
CA THR A 1 -36.02 -26.66 -15.23
C THR A 1 -34.65 -26.13 -14.88
N ASN A 2 -34.00 -25.45 -15.82
CA ASN A 2 -32.65 -24.91 -15.66
C ASN A 2 -32.65 -23.67 -14.76
N ALA A 3 -31.62 -23.59 -13.92
CA ALA A 3 -31.30 -22.52 -12.99
C ALA A 3 -30.91 -21.21 -13.70
N VAL A 4 -31.21 -20.07 -13.07
CA VAL A 4 -30.34 -18.88 -13.05
C VAL A 4 -30.53 -18.20 -11.70
N ASN A 5 -29.77 -18.63 -10.68
CA ASN A 5 -29.52 -17.77 -9.53
C ASN A 5 -28.46 -16.77 -9.98
N ASN A 6 -28.90 -15.57 -10.34
CA ASN A 6 -28.04 -14.45 -10.65
C ASN A 6 -27.72 -13.75 -9.32
N ASP A 7 -26.88 -14.39 -8.50
CA ASP A 7 -26.25 -13.70 -7.37
C ASP A 7 -25.22 -12.74 -7.97
N SER A 8 -25.68 -11.54 -8.30
CA SER A 8 -24.82 -10.43 -8.68
C SER A 8 -24.00 -10.05 -7.45
N TYR A 9 -22.81 -10.62 -7.32
CA TYR A 9 -21.84 -10.23 -6.29
C TYR A 9 -21.44 -8.78 -6.55
N GLU A 10 -22.12 -7.86 -5.87
CA GLU A 10 -21.89 -6.42 -5.97
C GLU A 10 -20.70 -6.07 -5.08
N CYS A 11 -19.57 -5.81 -5.73
CA CYS A 11 -18.33 -5.43 -5.06
C CYS A 11 -18.58 -4.13 -4.26
N VAL A 12 -18.63 -4.23 -2.92
CA VAL A 12 -18.95 -3.10 -2.01
C VAL A 12 -18.06 -1.90 -2.29
N ARG A 13 -16.78 -2.18 -2.61
CA ARG A 13 -15.88 -1.20 -3.19
C ARG A 13 -16.02 -1.20 -4.71
N ALA A 14 -16.48 -0.09 -5.27
CA ALA A 14 -16.51 0.11 -6.71
C ALA A 14 -15.12 -0.13 -7.34
N THR A 15 -15.09 -0.40 -8.66
CA THR A 15 -13.86 -0.59 -9.45
C THR A 15 -12.75 0.41 -9.06
N PRO A 16 -11.49 -0.05 -8.84
CA PRO A 16 -10.40 0.83 -8.44
C PRO A 16 -10.26 2.03 -9.36
N LYS A 17 -9.99 3.18 -8.76
CA LYS A 17 -9.70 4.44 -9.47
C LYS A 17 -8.29 4.88 -9.18
N SER A 18 -7.79 5.78 -10.02
CA SER A 18 -6.51 6.43 -9.80
C SER A 18 -6.54 7.21 -8.48
N ILE A 19 -5.54 6.96 -7.63
CA ILE A 19 -5.37 7.65 -6.34
C ILE A 19 -4.19 8.63 -6.35
N ILE A 20 -3.59 8.86 -7.52
CA ILE A 20 -2.45 9.76 -7.69
C ILE A 20 -2.90 11.05 -8.38
N LYS A 21 -2.59 12.19 -7.76
CA LYS A 21 -2.77 13.52 -8.33
C LYS A 21 -1.67 13.77 -9.37
N ARG A 22 -1.99 13.59 -10.66
CA ARG A 22 -1.05 13.83 -11.78
C ARG A 22 -0.39 15.22 -11.76
N ARG A 23 -1.05 16.25 -11.21
CA ARG A 23 -0.46 17.59 -11.04
C ARG A 23 0.73 17.63 -10.08
N VAL A 24 0.81 16.69 -9.13
CA VAL A 24 1.91 16.55 -8.16
C VAL A 24 2.97 15.60 -8.70
N PHE A 25 2.55 14.50 -9.32
CA PHE A 25 3.43 13.51 -9.94
C PHE A 25 3.11 13.38 -11.42
N SER A 26 3.80 14.17 -12.25
CA SER A 26 3.52 14.27 -13.69
C SER A 26 3.80 12.97 -14.45
N LYS A 27 4.82 12.22 -14.04
CA LYS A 27 5.20 10.91 -14.60
C LYS A 27 4.46 9.78 -13.87
N THR A 28 3.16 9.69 -14.12
CA THR A 28 2.30 8.66 -13.54
C THR A 28 1.39 8.00 -14.57
N ASN A 29 1.10 6.73 -14.35
CA ASN A 29 0.25 5.89 -15.19
C ASN A 29 -0.58 4.92 -14.35
N PHE A 30 -1.89 4.90 -14.62
CA PHE A 30 -2.86 4.00 -14.02
C PHE A 30 -3.28 2.93 -15.03
N THR A 31 -3.37 1.67 -14.59
CA THR A 31 -3.95 0.58 -15.38
C THR A 31 -4.86 -0.28 -14.51
N LEU A 32 -5.96 -0.78 -15.11
CA LEU A 32 -6.81 -1.79 -14.50
C LEU A 32 -6.45 -3.15 -15.08
N GLN A 33 -6.36 -4.16 -14.22
CA GLN A 33 -6.13 -5.55 -14.61
C GLN A 33 -7.22 -6.43 -14.03
N LYS A 34 -7.58 -7.49 -14.75
CA LYS A 34 -8.45 -8.54 -14.23
C LYS A 34 -7.69 -9.33 -13.17
N ASN A 35 -8.30 -9.53 -12.01
CA ASN A 35 -7.80 -10.48 -11.05
C ASN A 35 -8.14 -11.90 -11.56
N LYS A 36 -7.11 -12.75 -11.65
CA LYS A 36 -7.26 -14.11 -12.18
C LYS A 36 -8.00 -15.03 -11.21
N ASP A 37 -7.83 -14.77 -9.92
CA ASP A 37 -8.42 -15.57 -8.86
C ASP A 37 -9.86 -15.10 -8.59
N PHE A 38 -10.13 -13.80 -8.76
CA PHE A 38 -11.43 -13.18 -8.55
C PHE A 38 -11.82 -12.27 -9.73
N PRO A 39 -12.37 -12.80 -10.84
CA PRO A 39 -12.63 -12.02 -12.05
C PRO A 39 -13.53 -10.80 -11.89
N PHE A 40 -14.35 -10.76 -10.84
CA PHE A 40 -15.25 -9.66 -10.48
C PHE A 40 -14.58 -8.56 -9.65
N GLU A 41 -13.34 -8.77 -9.23
CA GLU A 41 -12.56 -7.86 -8.39
C GLU A 41 -11.35 -7.32 -9.18
N PRO A 42 -11.53 -6.33 -10.07
CA PRO A 42 -10.42 -5.77 -10.81
C PRO A 42 -9.39 -5.15 -9.85
N ILE A 43 -8.11 -5.24 -10.23
CA ILE A 43 -7.00 -4.65 -9.48
C ILE A 43 -6.50 -3.43 -10.26
N GLY A 44 -6.37 -2.30 -9.57
CA GLY A 44 -5.73 -1.09 -10.07
C GLY A 44 -4.24 -1.10 -9.80
N PHE A 45 -3.43 -0.74 -10.80
CA PHE A 45 -2.00 -0.53 -10.66
C PHE A 45 -1.64 0.90 -11.07
N GLU A 46 -1.06 1.63 -10.14
CA GLU A 46 -0.45 2.93 -10.37
C GLU A 46 1.05 2.80 -10.43
N THR A 47 1.69 3.50 -11.36
CA THR A 47 3.13 3.70 -11.37
C THR A 47 3.45 5.17 -11.27
N VAL A 48 4.44 5.51 -10.45
CA VAL A 48 5.00 6.86 -10.31
C VAL A 48 6.51 6.77 -10.50
N GLU A 49 7.05 7.61 -11.38
CA GLU A 49 8.49 7.81 -11.53
C GLU A 49 8.88 9.16 -10.93
N PHE A 50 9.75 9.14 -9.92
CA PHE A 50 10.24 10.35 -9.26
C PHE A 50 11.42 10.94 -10.02
N GLU A 51 11.66 12.25 -9.86
CA GLU A 51 12.75 12.97 -10.56
C GLU A 51 14.15 12.44 -10.19
N ASN A 52 14.30 11.92 -8.98
CA ASN A 52 15.53 11.30 -8.50
C ASN A 52 15.76 9.87 -9.03
N GLY A 53 14.89 9.38 -9.92
CA GLY A 53 14.95 8.04 -10.50
C GLY A 53 14.40 6.93 -9.62
N ASP A 54 13.83 7.24 -8.46
CA ASP A 54 13.05 6.28 -7.67
C ASP A 54 11.75 5.93 -8.39
N LYS A 55 11.20 4.75 -8.07
CA LYS A 55 9.92 4.29 -8.61
C LYS A 55 8.99 3.85 -7.49
N LEU A 56 7.72 4.19 -7.61
CA LEU A 56 6.64 3.66 -6.78
C LEU A 56 5.64 2.92 -7.68
N ILE A 57 5.23 1.74 -7.24
CA ILE A 57 4.07 1.04 -7.78
C ILE A 57 3.04 0.94 -6.65
N ILE A 58 1.80 1.36 -6.89
CA ILE A 58 0.69 1.17 -5.95
C ILE A 58 -0.27 0.17 -6.53
N GLU A 59 -0.55 -0.89 -5.79
CA GLU A 59 -1.65 -1.80 -6.07
C GLU A 59 -2.85 -1.37 -5.23
N ASN A 60 -4.00 -1.22 -5.89
CA ASN A 60 -5.27 -0.87 -5.28
C ASN A 60 -6.27 -1.98 -5.60
N SER A 61 -6.65 -2.73 -4.57
CA SER A 61 -7.61 -3.82 -4.67
C SER A 61 -8.68 -3.67 -3.60
N GLY A 62 -9.89 -4.12 -3.90
CA GLY A 62 -10.82 -4.42 -2.84
C GLY A 62 -12.23 -4.78 -3.27
N CYS A 63 -12.80 -5.66 -2.46
CA CYS A 63 -14.23 -6.00 -2.41
C CYS A 63 -14.64 -5.99 -0.94
N GLU A 64 -14.53 -7.14 -0.26
CA GLU A 64 -14.73 -7.28 1.19
C GLU A 64 -13.62 -6.60 2.00
N ASN A 65 -12.41 -6.49 1.46
CA ASN A 65 -11.30 -5.77 2.09
C ASN A 65 -10.75 -4.75 1.12
N TYR A 66 -10.53 -3.52 1.55
CA TYR A 66 -9.85 -2.49 0.77
C TYR A 66 -8.36 -2.49 1.11
N THR A 67 -7.50 -2.71 0.11
CA THR A 67 -6.04 -2.80 0.32
C THR A 67 -5.28 -1.90 -0.65
N LEU A 68 -4.31 -1.16 -0.11
CA LEU A 68 -3.31 -0.41 -0.85
C LEU A 68 -1.91 -0.94 -0.56
N ILE A 69 -1.23 -1.46 -1.59
CA ILE A 69 0.15 -1.95 -1.46
C ILE A 69 1.10 -0.99 -2.19
N PHE A 70 1.95 -0.31 -1.43
CA PHE A 70 2.96 0.62 -1.92
C PHE A 70 4.31 -0.08 -2.05
N ARG A 71 4.82 -0.20 -3.27
CA ARG A 71 6.11 -0.85 -3.59
C ARG A 71 7.09 0.18 -4.10
N PHE A 72 8.01 0.60 -3.24
CA PHE A 72 9.08 1.52 -3.57
C PHE A 72 10.31 0.78 -4.09
N GLN A 73 10.94 1.34 -5.11
CA GLN A 73 12.29 1.02 -5.56
C GLN A 73 13.15 2.27 -5.44
N THR A 74 14.08 2.27 -4.50
CA THR A 74 14.87 3.47 -4.17
C THR A 74 16.33 3.18 -3.92
N SER A 75 17.21 4.13 -4.28
CA SER A 75 18.64 4.11 -3.95
C SER A 75 19.04 5.13 -2.87
N ARG A 76 18.07 5.80 -2.24
CA ARG A 76 18.33 6.89 -1.26
C ARG A 76 18.86 6.43 0.09
N PHE A 77 18.79 5.13 0.37
CA PHE A 77 19.10 4.56 1.68
C PHE A 77 20.23 3.53 1.54
N SER A 78 21.03 3.38 2.60
CA SER A 78 22.20 2.49 2.63
C SER A 78 22.23 1.55 3.85
N GLY A 79 21.06 1.19 4.39
CA GLY A 79 20.94 0.31 5.56
C GLY A 79 21.15 -1.18 5.26
N LYS A 80 21.43 -1.97 6.30
CA LYS A 80 21.36 -3.44 6.23
C LYS A 80 19.91 -3.87 6.07
N SER A 81 19.59 -4.80 5.17
CA SER A 81 18.21 -5.25 4.88
C SER A 81 17.48 -5.80 6.11
N GLU A 82 18.23 -6.27 7.10
CA GLU A 82 17.74 -6.89 8.32
C GLU A 82 17.42 -5.87 9.43
N ASP A 83 17.83 -4.61 9.29
CA ASP A 83 17.57 -3.57 10.28
C ASP A 83 16.14 -3.05 10.15
N ALA A 84 15.21 -3.76 10.79
CA ALA A 84 13.79 -3.43 10.76
C ALA A 84 13.53 -1.97 11.17
N ARG A 85 14.14 -1.49 12.26
CA ARG A 85 13.92 -0.11 12.75
C ARG A 85 14.36 0.94 11.76
N PHE A 86 15.50 0.75 11.10
CA PHE A 86 15.92 1.62 10.01
C PHE A 86 14.89 1.64 8.89
N TRP A 87 14.42 0.47 8.45
CA TRP A 87 13.51 0.37 7.31
C TRP A 87 12.10 0.86 7.60
N TYR A 88 11.59 0.70 8.82
CA TYR A 88 10.34 1.34 9.26
C TYR A 88 10.43 2.86 9.13
N ARG A 89 11.52 3.49 9.59
CA ARG A 89 11.71 4.94 9.45
C ARG A 89 11.84 5.37 7.99
N ALA A 90 12.59 4.62 7.18
CA ALA A 90 12.74 4.89 5.75
C ALA A 90 11.39 4.76 5.01
N ALA A 91 10.60 3.75 5.33
CA ALA A 91 9.28 3.52 4.76
C ALA A 91 8.31 4.66 5.12
N VAL A 92 8.28 5.10 6.38
CA VAL A 92 7.52 6.28 6.82
C VAL A 92 7.91 7.52 6.01
N GLN A 93 9.21 7.79 5.84
CA GLN A 93 9.67 8.93 5.04
C GLN A 93 9.20 8.87 3.58
N LEU A 94 9.25 7.69 2.94
CA LEU A 94 8.82 7.50 1.56
C LEU A 94 7.31 7.72 1.39
N ILE A 95 6.50 7.14 2.29
CA ILE A 95 5.05 7.26 2.21
C ILE A 95 4.58 8.68 2.56
N GLU A 96 5.20 9.35 3.54
CA GLU A 96 4.90 10.75 3.87
C GLU A 96 5.15 11.70 2.70
N GLN A 97 6.22 11.47 1.94
CA GLN A 97 6.53 12.23 0.73
C GLN A 97 5.50 11.97 -0.38
N THR A 98 5.11 10.71 -0.55
CA THR A 98 4.11 10.29 -1.53
C THR A 98 2.73 10.85 -1.20
N ARG A 99 2.36 10.92 0.09
CA ARG A 99 1.05 11.36 0.59
C ARG A 99 0.60 12.71 0.06
N LYS A 100 1.53 13.62 -0.22
CA LYS A 100 1.23 14.95 -0.80
C LYS A 100 0.52 14.86 -2.15
N GLY A 101 0.78 13.80 -2.91
CA GLY A 101 0.14 13.53 -4.19
C GLY A 101 -0.96 12.47 -4.15
N LEU A 102 -1.33 11.93 -2.98
CA LEU A 102 -2.40 10.95 -2.86
C LEU A 102 -3.79 11.61 -2.76
N VAL A 103 -4.79 10.94 -3.32
CA VAL A 103 -6.20 11.12 -2.98
C VAL A 103 -6.54 10.00 -1.98
N ASP A 104 -6.62 10.35 -0.70
CA ASP A 104 -6.88 9.44 0.41
C ASP A 104 -8.18 9.88 1.08
N GLU A 105 -9.31 9.34 0.61
CA GLU A 105 -10.65 9.74 1.08
C GLU A 105 -10.97 9.16 2.47
N THR A 106 -10.34 8.03 2.84
CA THR A 106 -10.59 7.33 4.10
C THR A 106 -9.61 7.73 5.21
N ASN A 107 -8.59 8.55 4.91
CA ASN A 107 -7.44 8.83 5.78
C ASN A 107 -6.60 7.60 6.14
N LEU A 108 -6.80 6.46 5.45
CA LEU A 108 -6.15 5.20 5.75
C LEU A 108 -4.62 5.32 5.80
N VAL A 109 -4.06 5.98 4.80
CA VAL A 109 -2.60 6.13 4.69
C VAL A 109 -2.11 7.11 5.74
N ALA A 110 -2.85 8.20 5.98
CA ALA A 110 -2.49 9.18 7.00
C ALA A 110 -2.48 8.58 8.42
N ASP A 111 -3.47 7.76 8.76
CA ASP A 111 -3.57 7.13 10.07
C ASP A 111 -2.61 5.95 10.23
N GLY A 112 -2.39 5.17 9.17
CA GLY A 112 -1.36 4.13 9.16
C GLY A 112 0.07 4.69 9.34
N ILE A 113 0.37 5.89 8.83
CA ILE A 113 1.64 6.58 9.13
C ILE A 113 1.77 6.93 10.61
N LYS A 114 0.69 7.39 11.25
CA LYS A 114 0.70 7.66 12.70
C LYS A 114 0.91 6.37 13.49
N ALA A 115 0.23 5.30 13.10
CA ALA A 115 0.36 3.98 13.70
C ALA A 115 1.79 3.45 13.59
N LEU A 116 2.42 3.52 12.41
CA LEU A 116 3.83 3.16 12.21
C LEU A 116 4.76 3.96 13.14
N ASN A 117 4.58 5.28 13.22
CA ASN A 117 5.41 6.13 14.08
C ASN A 117 5.26 5.77 15.57
N LEU A 118 4.04 5.52 16.04
CA LEU A 118 3.79 5.07 17.41
C LEU A 118 4.39 3.68 17.66
N TYR A 119 4.22 2.75 16.73
CA TYR A 119 4.80 1.41 16.80
C TYR A 119 6.32 1.45 16.90
N ILE A 120 7.00 2.25 16.07
CA ILE A 120 8.45 2.48 16.13
C ILE A 120 8.86 3.03 17.49
N LYS A 121 8.10 3.98 18.05
CA LYS A 121 8.42 4.64 19.33
C LYS A 121 8.26 3.69 20.52
N ASN A 122 7.20 2.88 20.54
CA ASN A 122 6.79 2.12 21.71
C ASN A 122 7.45 0.75 21.81
N ASN A 123 7.87 0.16 20.69
CA ASN A 123 8.44 -1.18 20.66
C ASN A 123 9.98 -1.14 20.68
N LYS A 124 10.60 -1.96 21.54
CA LYS A 124 12.07 -2.11 21.60
C LYS A 124 12.62 -2.96 20.45
N THR A 125 11.89 -4.00 20.07
CA THR A 125 12.23 -4.90 18.98
C THR A 125 11.15 -4.78 17.91
N LEU A 126 11.54 -4.53 16.66
CA LEU A 126 10.62 -4.48 15.53
C LEU A 126 10.85 -5.70 14.64
N LYS A 127 9.77 -6.21 14.04
CA LYS A 127 9.82 -7.28 13.05
C LYS A 127 9.16 -6.83 11.75
N PHE A 128 9.63 -7.40 10.65
CA PHE A 128 8.93 -7.29 9.37
C PHE A 128 7.71 -8.20 9.37
N ASP A 129 6.80 -7.92 8.44
CA ASP A 129 5.62 -8.75 8.18
C ASP A 129 4.67 -8.84 9.39
N GLU A 130 4.76 -7.89 10.32
CA GLU A 130 3.87 -7.75 11.48
C GLU A 130 2.74 -6.78 11.15
N GLU A 131 1.49 -7.22 11.35
CA GLU A 131 0.32 -6.35 11.24
C GLU A 131 0.26 -5.38 12.42
N ILE A 132 0.23 -4.10 12.11
CA ILE A 132 -0.01 -3.04 13.09
C ILE A 132 -1.45 -2.61 12.93
N ASP A 133 -2.30 -3.10 13.82
CA ASP A 133 -3.72 -2.71 13.87
C ASP A 133 -3.86 -1.32 14.49
N PHE A 134 -4.58 -0.44 13.79
CA PHE A 134 -4.92 0.91 14.23
C PHE A 134 -6.40 1.25 13.97
N GLY A 135 -7.20 0.24 13.64
CA GLY A 135 -8.63 0.39 13.38
C GLY A 135 -9.45 0.66 14.63
N GLY A 136 -10.76 0.76 14.41
CA GLY A 136 -11.75 0.87 15.48
C GLY A 136 -12.16 -0.48 16.05
N THR A 137 -13.17 -0.47 16.92
CA THR A 137 -13.75 -1.70 17.48
C THR A 137 -14.57 -2.52 16.47
N GLU A 138 -14.95 -1.91 15.34
CA GLU A 138 -15.87 -2.51 14.37
C GLU A 138 -15.17 -2.93 13.08
N ILE A 139 -14.32 -2.06 12.51
CA ILE A 139 -13.58 -2.31 11.27
C ILE A 139 -12.08 -2.22 11.58
N ARG A 140 -11.33 -3.24 11.17
CA ARG A 140 -9.88 -3.28 11.37
C ARG A 140 -9.21 -2.47 10.26
N ASP A 141 -8.27 -1.64 10.69
CA ASP A 141 -7.35 -0.95 9.79
C ASP A 141 -5.94 -1.42 10.14
N VAL A 142 -5.21 -1.91 9.16
CA VAL A 142 -3.90 -2.52 9.38
C VAL A 142 -2.85 -1.89 8.49
N VAL A 143 -1.63 -1.77 9.00
CA VAL A 143 -0.45 -1.42 8.23
C VAL A 143 0.66 -2.41 8.49
N THR A 144 1.32 -2.87 7.43
CA THR A 144 2.39 -3.86 7.49
C THR A 144 3.58 -3.38 6.66
N LEU A 145 4.80 -3.55 7.20
CA LEU A 145 6.04 -3.39 6.43
C LEU A 145 6.63 -4.76 6.13
N SER A 146 6.68 -5.13 4.86
CA SER A 146 7.28 -6.40 4.47
C SER A 146 8.81 -6.37 4.53
N LYS A 147 9.41 -7.57 4.58
CA LYS A 147 10.88 -7.70 4.56
C LYS A 147 11.50 -6.97 3.36
N VAL A 148 12.44 -6.06 3.66
CA VAL A 148 13.14 -5.28 2.64
C VAL A 148 14.09 -6.17 1.83
N LYS A 149 14.02 -6.03 0.51
CA LYS A 149 14.86 -6.79 -0.43
C LYS A 149 15.84 -5.87 -1.12
N LYS A 150 17.11 -6.26 -1.19
CA LYS A 150 18.13 -5.60 -2.02
C LYS A 150 18.41 -6.46 -3.26
N PRO A 151 17.72 -6.25 -4.40
CA PRO A 151 18.12 -6.88 -5.64
C PRO A 151 19.56 -6.49 -6.02
N LYS A 152 20.17 -7.21 -6.98
CA LYS A 152 21.52 -6.87 -7.48
C LYS A 152 21.62 -5.37 -7.81
N GLY A 153 22.66 -4.71 -7.26
CA GLY A 153 22.88 -3.27 -7.39
C GLY A 153 22.63 -2.48 -6.09
N ASN A 154 22.36 -1.17 -6.24
CA ASN A 154 22.26 -0.21 -5.13
C ASN A 154 20.82 0.23 -4.83
N ARG A 155 19.81 -0.53 -5.29
CA ARG A 155 18.40 -0.22 -5.04
C ARG A 155 17.79 -1.20 -4.04
N TYR A 156 16.91 -0.68 -3.20
CA TYR A 156 16.11 -1.44 -2.25
C TYR A 156 14.66 -1.48 -2.74
N LYS A 157 14.01 -2.62 -2.52
CA LYS A 157 12.56 -2.82 -2.65
C LYS A 157 11.94 -2.79 -1.26
N ILE A 158 11.05 -1.82 -1.03
CA ILE A 158 10.36 -1.60 0.24
C ILE A 158 8.88 -1.68 -0.05
N GLU A 159 8.14 -2.48 0.73
CA GLU A 159 6.72 -2.72 0.52
C GLU A 159 5.94 -2.41 1.80
N LEU A 160 4.97 -1.50 1.70
CA LEU A 160 3.99 -1.21 2.74
C LEU A 160 2.61 -1.64 2.25
N SER A 161 1.86 -2.34 3.09
CA SER A 161 0.45 -2.63 2.84
C SER A 161 -0.40 -1.84 3.84
N PHE A 162 -1.47 -1.22 3.38
CA PHE A 162 -2.52 -0.62 4.20
C PHE A 162 -3.84 -1.29 3.86
N GLY A 163 -4.56 -1.79 4.86
CA GLY A 163 -5.82 -2.51 4.68
C GLY A 163 -6.92 -1.96 5.56
N ILE A 164 -8.16 -2.04 5.08
CA ILE A 164 -9.42 -1.83 5.83
C ILE A 164 -10.30 -3.06 5.58
N GLY A 165 -10.81 -3.69 6.64
CA GLY A 165 -11.87 -4.67 6.50
C GLY A 165 -12.03 -5.66 7.66
N PRO A 166 -12.98 -6.60 7.54
CA PRO A 166 -13.93 -6.73 6.43
C PRO A 166 -14.94 -5.56 6.36
N LEU A 167 -15.47 -5.29 5.16
CA LEU A 167 -16.39 -4.19 4.81
C LEU A 167 -17.78 -4.71 4.41
#